data_AF-A0A2V6QWB6-F1
#
_entry.id   AF-A0A2V6QWB6-F1
#
_cell.length_a   1.000
_cell.length_b   1.000
_cell.length_c   1.000
_cell.angle_alpha   90.00
_cell.angle_beta   90.00
_cell.angle_gamma   90.00
#
_symmetry.space_group_name_H-M   'P 1'
#
loop_
_entity.id
_entity.type
_entity.pdbx_description
1 polymer ?
#
loop_
_entity_poly.entity_id
_entity_poly.type
_entity_poly.pdbx_seq_one_letter_code
_entity_poly.pdbx_strand_id
1 'polypeptide(L)' 'MTDGFTLFWEEVGYKVAGREVKVSVQDSDPEPSGALTKVRLLVEQEKVHTVAGGLLAATGYAIAPYLEQNRIPTVYPV' A
#
# COMPACT_ATOMS: atom_id res chain seq x y z
N MET A 1 -1.00 -1.58 12.00
CA MET A 1 -0.88 -2.27 10.69
C MET A 1 0.58 -2.43 10.30
N THR A 2 1.37 -1.35 10.25
CA THR A 2 2.76 -1.38 9.80
C THR A 2 3.60 -2.44 10.50
N ASP A 3 3.61 -2.48 11.84
CA ASP A 3 4.44 -3.44 12.58
C ASP A 3 4.13 -4.90 12.24
N GLY A 4 2.86 -5.27 12.13
CA GLY A 4 2.47 -6.63 11.74
C GLY A 4 2.83 -6.97 10.30
N PHE A 5 2.75 -5.99 9.39
CA PHE A 5 3.17 -6.17 8.00
C PHE A 5 4.70 -6.31 7.90
N THR A 6 5.45 -5.50 8.65
CA THR A 6 6.91 -5.58 8.75
C THR A 6 7.37 -6.90 9.34
N LEU A 7 6.72 -7.37 10.41
CA LEU A 7 7.02 -8.66 11.05
C LEU A 7 6.91 -9.81 10.06
N PHE A 8 5.83 -9.87 9.27
CA PHE A 8 5.69 -10.89 8.22
C PHE A 8 6.87 -10.88 7.25
N TRP A 9 7.27 -9.70 6.77
CA TRP A 9 8.38 -9.59 5.83
C TRP A 9 9.74 -9.95 6.45
N GLU A 10 9.94 -9.64 7.73
CA GLU A 10 11.10 -10.09 8.51
C GLU A 10 11.15 -11.62 8.62
N GLU A 11 10.02 -12.26 8.94
CA GLU A 11 9.92 -13.73 9.08
C GLU A 11 10.20 -14.47 7.76
N VAL A 12 9.82 -13.90 6.62
CA VAL A 12 10.08 -14.49 5.29
C VAL A 12 11.37 -13.95 4.64
N GLY A 13 12.14 -13.14 5.36
CA GLY A 13 13.44 -12.62 4.92
C GLY A 13 13.38 -11.68 3.71
N TYR A 14 12.29 -10.92 3.55
CA TYR A 14 12.08 -9.95 2.48
C TYR A 14 12.31 -10.52 1.07
N LYS A 15 11.90 -11.76 0.83
CA LYS A 15 12.06 -12.40 -0.49
C LYS A 15 10.80 -13.12 -0.94
N VAL A 16 10.49 -13.00 -2.23
CA VAL A 16 9.43 -13.76 -2.90
C VAL A 16 9.97 -14.30 -4.21
N ALA A 17 9.90 -15.63 -4.41
CA ALA A 17 10.43 -16.29 -5.61
C ALA A 17 11.88 -15.89 -5.94
N GLY A 18 12.72 -15.71 -4.91
CA GLY A 18 14.13 -15.30 -5.06
C GLY A 18 14.35 -13.80 -5.32
N ARG A 19 13.30 -12.98 -5.45
CA ARG A 19 13.39 -11.53 -5.64
C ARG A 19 13.31 -10.81 -4.30
N GLU A 20 14.18 -9.84 -4.08
CA GLU A 20 14.13 -8.95 -2.92
C GLU A 20 12.84 -8.10 -2.94
N VAL A 21 12.20 -8.01 -1.79
CA VAL A 21 11.02 -7.17 -1.56
C VAL A 21 11.44 -5.94 -0.77
N LYS A 22 11.06 -4.76 -1.25
CA LYS A 22 11.20 -3.50 -0.53
C LYS A 22 9.82 -3.02 -0.12
N VAL A 23 9.67 -2.61 1.13
CA VAL A 23 8.43 -2.07 1.68
C VAL A 23 8.59 -0.56 1.82
N SER A 24 7.70 0.19 1.19
CA SER A 24 7.59 1.63 1.37
C SER A 24 6.34 1.95 2.18
N VAL A 25 6.45 2.89 3.11
CA VAL A 25 5.39 3.27 4.03
C VAL A 25 5.13 4.76 3.88
N GLN A 26 3.88 5.11 3.63
CA GLN A 26 3.39 6.48 3.59
C GLN A 26 2.26 6.63 4.60
N ASP A 27 2.32 7.65 5.46
CA ASP A 27 1.16 8.07 6.25
C ASP A 27 0.12 8.63 5.29
N SER A 28 -1.06 8.00 5.27
CA SER A 28 -2.11 8.32 4.32
C SER A 28 -2.82 9.63 4.62
N ASP A 29 -2.63 10.23 5.80
CA ASP A 29 -3.57 11.23 6.34
C ASP A 29 -4.93 10.57 6.69
N PRO A 30 -5.65 11.03 7.73
CA PRO A 30 -7.03 10.62 7.98
C PRO A 30 -7.99 11.05 6.85
N GLU A 31 -7.66 12.10 6.09
CA GLU A 31 -8.51 12.65 5.04
C GLU A 31 -8.38 11.90 3.70
N PRO A 32 -9.50 11.61 3.01
CA PRO A 32 -9.52 10.94 1.70
C PRO A 32 -8.59 11.52 0.63
N SER A 33 -8.46 12.85 0.56
CA SER A 33 -7.64 13.56 -0.43
C SER A 33 -6.13 13.37 -0.17
N GLY A 34 -5.74 13.34 1.11
CA GLY A 34 -4.38 13.01 1.52
C GLY A 34 -4.03 11.58 1.10
N ALA A 35 -4.93 10.62 1.36
CA ALA A 35 -4.69 9.22 1.04
C ALA A 35 -4.50 9.00 -0.47
N LEU A 36 -5.32 9.66 -1.29
CA LEU A 36 -5.18 9.60 -2.75
C LEU A 36 -3.85 10.20 -3.23
N THR A 37 -3.40 11.29 -2.62
CA THR A 37 -2.11 11.92 -2.96
C THR A 37 -0.94 10.96 -2.66
N LYS A 38 -0.98 10.28 -1.51
CA LYS A 38 0.06 9.33 -1.10
C LYS A 38 0.08 8.07 -1.95
N VAL A 39 -1.09 7.53 -2.29
CA VAL A 39 -1.18 6.38 -3.20
C VAL A 39 -0.66 6.73 -4.60
N ARG A 40 -0.96 7.93 -5.13
CA ARG A 40 -0.37 8.39 -6.39
C ARG A 40 1.14 8.48 -6.32
N LEU A 41 1.70 9.00 -5.23
CA LEU A 41 3.14 9.02 -5.03
C LEU A 41 3.74 7.60 -5.06
N LEU A 42 3.16 6.65 -4.30
CA LEU A 42 3.60 5.26 -4.28
C LEU A 42 3.57 4.61 -5.67
N VAL A 43 2.49 4.78 -6.42
CA VAL A 43 2.29 4.14 -7.72
C VAL A 43 3.10 4.83 -8.83
N GLU A 44 3.09 6.15 -8.88
CA GLU A 44 3.65 6.92 -10.00
C GLU A 44 5.14 7.24 -9.82
N GLN A 45 5.58 7.52 -8.60
CA GLN A 45 6.97 7.91 -8.33
C GLN A 45 7.79 6.73 -7.81
N GLU A 46 7.29 6.03 -6.79
CA GLU A 46 8.00 4.90 -6.20
C GLU A 46 7.79 3.58 -6.95
N LYS A 47 6.88 3.57 -7.92
CA LYS A 47 6.61 2.43 -8.82
C LYS A 47 6.33 1.13 -8.06
N VAL A 48 5.55 1.19 -6.98
CA VAL A 48 5.18 -0.01 -6.22
C VAL A 48 4.39 -1.00 -7.08
N HIS A 49 4.56 -2.29 -6.80
CA HIS A 49 3.88 -3.37 -7.53
C HIS A 49 2.55 -3.79 -6.87
N THR A 50 2.35 -3.44 -5.60
CA THR A 50 1.17 -3.75 -4.80
C THR A 50 1.01 -2.69 -3.71
N VAL A 51 -0.21 -2.48 -3.24
CA VAL A 51 -0.52 -1.57 -2.13
C VAL A 51 -1.21 -2.35 -1.01
N ALA A 52 -0.76 -2.17 0.21
CA ALA A 52 -1.48 -2.62 1.41
C ALA A 52 -1.84 -1.37 2.24
N GLY A 53 -3.11 -1.17 2.53
CA GLY A 53 -3.54 0.03 3.25
C GLY A 53 -5.05 0.26 3.23
N GLY A 54 -5.46 1.53 3.34
CA GLY A 54 -6.88 1.90 3.43
C GLY A 54 -7.49 1.55 4.79
N LEU A 55 -6.74 1.81 5.88
CA LEU A 55 -7.14 1.46 7.25
C LEU A 55 -8.50 2.06 7.64
N LEU A 56 -8.79 3.29 7.21
CA LEU A 56 -10.10 3.91 7.39
C LEU A 56 -10.95 3.62 6.15
N ALA A 57 -12.22 3.22 6.35
CA ALA A 57 -13.12 2.93 5.24
C ALA A 57 -13.20 4.09 4.24
N ALA A 58 -13.25 5.35 4.72
CA ALA A 58 -13.31 6.53 3.89
C ALA A 58 -12.07 6.69 2.98
N THR A 59 -10.86 6.44 3.51
CA THR A 59 -9.63 6.50 2.70
C THR A 59 -9.54 5.31 1.74
N GLY A 60 -9.95 4.12 2.17
CA GLY A 60 -10.06 2.92 1.32
C GLY A 60 -10.96 3.13 0.10
N TYR A 61 -12.17 3.68 0.30
CA TYR A 61 -13.09 4.01 -0.79
C TYR A 61 -12.53 5.07 -1.74
N ALA A 62 -11.77 6.04 -1.22
CA ALA A 62 -11.21 7.11 -2.03
C ALA A 62 -10.09 6.64 -2.96
N ILE A 63 -9.27 5.67 -2.50
CA ILE A 63 -8.14 5.16 -3.29
C ILE A 63 -8.52 4.00 -4.22
N ALA A 64 -9.59 3.26 -3.92
CA ALA A 64 -9.97 2.06 -4.67
C ALA A 64 -10.15 2.30 -6.17
N PRO A 65 -10.90 3.33 -6.65
CA PRO A 65 -11.06 3.57 -8.08
C PRO A 65 -9.73 3.86 -8.80
N TYR A 66 -8.81 4.56 -8.14
CA TYR A 66 -7.49 4.85 -8.70
C TYR A 66 -6.65 3.57 -8.84
N LEU A 67 -6.63 2.74 -7.79
CA LEU A 67 -5.89 1.48 -7.81
C LEU A 67 -6.46 0.49 -8.83
N GLU A 68 -7.78 0.43 -8.97
CA GLU A 68 -8.47 -0.38 -9.99
C GLU A 68 -8.13 0.11 -11.40
N GLN A 69 -8.25 1.43 -11.66
CA GLN A 69 -7.92 2.02 -12.96
C GLN A 69 -6.47 1.74 -13.38
N ASN A 70 -5.54 1.79 -12.43
CA ASN A 70 -4.11 1.52 -12.66
C ASN A 70 -3.74 0.03 -12.55
N ARG A 71 -4.72 -0.84 -12.29
CA ARG A 71 -4.54 -2.30 -12.15
C ARG A 71 -3.49 -2.67 -11.10
N ILE A 72 -3.50 -1.98 -9.97
CA ILE A 72 -2.61 -2.24 -8.84
C ILE A 72 -3.28 -3.25 -7.89
N PRO A 73 -2.75 -4.48 -7.75
CA PRO A 73 -3.22 -5.42 -6.74
C PRO A 73 -3.17 -4.77 -5.36
N THR A 74 -4.25 -4.92 -4.58
CA THR A 74 -4.40 -4.21 -3.31
C THR A 74 -4.89 -5.16 -2.21
N VAL A 75 -4.31 -5.04 -1.01
CA VAL A 75 -4.71 -5.78 0.19
C VAL A 75 -5.23 -4.79 1.22
N TYR A 76 -6.48 -4.97 1.63
CA TYR A 76 -7.10 -4.16 2.70
C TYR A 76 -7.02 -4.92 4.02
N PRO A 77 -6.59 -4.28 5.12
CA PRO A 77 -6.69 -4.85 6.46
C PRO A 77 -8.17 -4.78 6.89
N VAL A 78 -8.83 -5.93 6.98
CA VAL A 78 -10.18 -6.05 7.58
C VAL A 78 -10.09 -6.57 9.00
#